data_AF-A0A2H0E0N7-F1
#
_entry.id   AF-A0A2H0E0N7-F1
#
_cell.length_a   1.000
_cell.length_b   1.000
_cell.length_c   1.000
_cell.angle_alpha   90.00
_cell.angle_beta   90.00
_cell.angle_gamma   90.00
#
_symmetry.space_group_name_H-M   'P 1'
#
loop_
_entity.id
_entity.type
_entity.pdbx_description
1 polymer ?
#
loop_
_entity_poly.entity_id
_entity_poly.type
_entity_poly.pdbx_seq_one_letter_code
_entity_poly.pdbx_strand_id
1 'polypeptide(L)'
;MRNFNRDDRRGGGRSFGGKSLGRRDSGPVTMHQAVCSNCGQSCEVPFQPTGSKPVFCNNCFRDKRGGGRDDRDNSRPSQLDEINAKLDRILATLKA
;
A
#
# COMPACT_ATOMS: atom_id res chain seq x y z
N MET A 1 15.76 13.12 -47.07
CA MET A 1 15.82 13.37 -45.60
C MET A 1 15.98 12.03 -44.90
N ARG A 2 16.93 11.90 -43.96
CA ARG A 2 17.33 10.63 -43.34
C ARG A 2 16.48 10.33 -42.09
N ASN A 3 15.89 9.13 -42.05
CA ASN A 3 15.12 8.59 -40.93
C ASN A 3 16.04 8.27 -39.74
N PHE A 4 15.62 8.67 -38.54
CA PHE A 4 16.28 8.32 -37.29
C PHE A 4 15.59 7.11 -36.65
N ASN A 5 16.08 5.91 -36.95
CA ASN A 5 15.79 4.70 -36.17
C ASN A 5 16.25 4.95 -34.73
N ARG A 6 15.32 4.95 -33.77
CA ARG A 6 15.58 5.14 -32.34
C ARG A 6 15.45 3.80 -31.62
N ASP A 7 16.10 2.77 -32.16
CA ASP A 7 16.07 1.40 -31.61
C ASP A 7 17.42 1.00 -30.98
N ASP A 8 18.33 1.95 -30.75
CA ASP A 8 19.69 1.70 -30.23
C ASP A 8 19.96 2.39 -28.88
N ARG A 9 19.06 2.25 -27.89
CA ARG A 9 19.36 2.62 -26.49
C ARG A 9 18.96 1.58 -25.46
N ARG A 10 19.05 0.29 -25.78
CA ARG A 10 19.08 -0.75 -24.74
C ARG A 10 20.52 -1.05 -24.32
N GLY A 11 21.14 -0.01 -23.75
CA GLY A 11 22.42 -0.09 -23.07
C GLY A 11 22.33 -1.00 -21.85
N GLY A 12 23.45 -1.69 -21.59
CA GLY A 12 23.59 -2.78 -20.63
C GLY A 12 23.14 -2.48 -19.21
N GLY A 13 22.62 -3.51 -18.56
CA GLY A 13 22.08 -3.43 -17.21
C GLY A 13 22.20 -4.75 -16.46
N ARG A 14 23.44 -5.11 -16.11
CA ARG A 14 23.86 -5.84 -14.89
C ARG A 14 23.01 -7.08 -14.53
N SER A 15 23.59 -8.23 -14.82
CA SER A 15 23.29 -9.52 -14.20
C SER A 15 23.19 -9.40 -12.69
N PHE A 16 21.96 -9.31 -12.17
CA PHE A 16 21.68 -9.68 -10.79
C PHE A 16 21.10 -11.07 -10.84
N GLY A 17 21.97 -12.06 -10.59
CA GLY A 17 21.58 -13.44 -10.38
C GLY A 17 20.38 -13.48 -9.43
N GLY A 18 19.30 -14.07 -9.93
CA GLY A 18 18.09 -14.35 -9.18
C GLY A 18 18.41 -15.33 -8.07
N LYS A 19 18.99 -14.83 -6.99
CA LYS A 19 18.91 -15.46 -5.68
C LYS A 19 17.46 -15.28 -5.27
N SER A 20 16.66 -16.27 -5.62
CA SER A 20 15.38 -16.54 -5.01
C SER A 20 15.62 -16.57 -3.51
N LEU A 21 15.44 -15.42 -2.85
CA LEU A 21 15.50 -15.31 -1.41
C LEU A 21 14.32 -16.15 -0.96
N GLY A 22 14.65 -17.38 -0.54
CA GLY A 22 13.71 -18.34 -0.01
C GLY A 22 12.73 -17.61 0.88
N ARG A 23 11.46 -17.90 0.62
CA ARG A 23 10.31 -17.62 1.49
C ARG A 23 10.81 -17.77 2.92
N ARG A 24 11.14 -16.66 3.58
CA ARG A 24 11.46 -16.70 5.00
C ARG A 24 10.12 -16.93 5.64
N ASP A 25 9.84 -18.20 5.93
CA ASP A 25 8.83 -18.62 6.86
C ASP A 25 9.04 -17.82 8.14
N SER A 26 8.36 -16.66 8.19
CA SER A 26 8.15 -15.95 9.43
C SER A 26 7.21 -16.86 10.20
N GLY A 27 7.80 -17.71 11.04
CA GLY A 27 7.03 -18.50 11.99
C GLY A 27 6.08 -17.61 12.78
N PRO A 28 5.04 -18.19 13.42
CA PRO A 28 4.05 -17.41 14.14
C PRO A 28 4.74 -16.52 15.18
N VAL A 29 4.66 -15.20 14.99
CA VAL A 29 5.18 -14.22 15.95
C VAL A 29 4.20 -14.09 17.10
N THR A 30 4.71 -14.05 18.33
CA THR A 30 3.89 -13.74 19.50
C THR A 30 3.56 -12.26 19.51
N MET A 31 2.27 -11.94 19.59
CA MET A 31 1.80 -10.57 19.73
C MET A 31 1.79 -10.18 21.21
N HIS A 32 2.33 -9.01 21.52
CA HIS A 32 2.39 -8.46 22.87
C HIS A 32 1.49 -7.23 22.98
N GLN A 33 0.73 -7.13 24.06
CA GLN A 33 -0.11 -5.96 24.32
C GLN A 33 0.76 -4.77 24.77
N ALA A 34 0.52 -3.60 24.18
CA ALA A 34 1.21 -2.36 24.49
C ALA A 34 0.28 -1.15 24.34
N VAL A 35 0.69 -0.01 24.91
CA VAL A 35 -0.03 1.27 24.77
C VAL A 35 0.74 2.17 23.83
N CYS A 36 0.07 2.69 22.80
CA CYS A 36 0.68 3.61 21.85
C CYS A 36 1.06 4.93 22.53
N SER A 37 2.32 5.33 22.43
CA SER A 37 2.82 6.59 23.01
C SER A 37 2.37 7.84 22.25
N ASN A 38 1.72 7.69 21.08
CA ASN A 38 1.19 8.81 20.30
C ASN A 38 -0.32 9.02 20.54
N CYS A 39 -1.14 7.98 20.36
CA CYS A 39 -2.60 8.07 20.47
C CYS A 39 -3.17 7.53 21.78
N GLY A 40 -2.36 6.89 22.64
CA GLY A 40 -2.80 6.34 23.93
C GLY A 40 -3.66 5.06 23.84
N GLN A 41 -3.93 4.55 22.65
CA GLN A 41 -4.75 3.35 22.47
C GLN A 41 -3.95 2.06 22.73
N SER A 42 -4.65 1.02 23.19
CA SER A 42 -4.09 -0.33 23.29
C SER A 42 -3.87 -0.92 21.90
N CYS A 43 -2.68 -1.46 21.64
CA CYS A 43 -2.33 -2.12 20.38
C CYS A 43 -1.49 -3.37 20.63
N GLU A 44 -1.48 -4.25 19.65
CA GLU A 44 -0.65 -5.45 19.66
C GLU A 44 0.60 -5.25 18.80
N VAL A 45 1.77 -5.61 19.33
CA VAL A 45 3.06 -5.46 18.66
C VAL A 45 3.84 -6.78 18.65
N PRO A 46 4.59 -7.09 17.58
CA PRO A 46 5.33 -8.35 17.44
C PRO A 46 6.66 -8.36 18.21
N PHE A 47 6.90 -7.36 19.07
CA PHE A 47 8.12 -7.23 19.86
C PHE A 47 7.77 -6.91 21.31
N GLN A 48 8.59 -7.36 22.25
CA GLN A 48 8.36 -7.09 23.66
C GLN A 48 8.65 -5.61 23.98
N PRO A 49 7.70 -4.84 24.54
CA PRO A 49 7.94 -3.46 24.92
C PRO A 49 8.88 -3.39 26.13
N THR A 50 10.07 -2.82 25.96
CA THR A 50 11.12 -2.75 27.01
C THR A 50 11.11 -1.44 27.80
N GLY A 51 10.12 -0.56 27.59
CA GLY A 51 10.01 0.76 28.25
C GLY A 51 11.06 1.80 27.82
N SER A 52 12.19 1.37 27.27
CA SER A 52 13.28 2.24 26.81
C SER A 52 12.98 3.02 25.53
N LYS A 53 12.07 2.51 24.69
CA LYS A 53 11.62 3.12 23.42
C LYS A 53 10.11 3.27 23.41
N PRO A 54 9.57 4.37 22.85
CA PRO A 54 8.13 4.54 22.70
C PRO A 54 7.55 3.50 21.73
N VAL A 55 6.39 2.97 22.08
CA VAL A 55 5.64 2.03 21.25
C VAL A 55 4.66 2.82 20.38
N PHE A 56 4.54 2.47 19.10
CA PHE A 56 3.58 3.08 18.19
C PHE A 56 2.70 2.01 17.56
N CYS A 57 1.39 2.27 17.49
CA CYS A 57 0.47 1.43 16.74
C CYS A 57 0.77 1.52 15.23
N ASN A 58 0.24 0.58 14.44
CA ASN A 58 0.48 0.50 13.00
C ASN A 58 0.21 1.84 12.28
N ASN A 59 -0.90 2.49 12.62
CA ASN A 59 -1.29 3.78 12.04
C ASN A 59 -0.28 4.88 12.37
N CYS A 60 -0.02 5.15 13.65
CA CYS A 60 0.94 6.17 14.07
C CYS A 60 2.36 5.89 13.56
N PHE A 61 2.72 4.62 13.41
CA PHE A 61 4.02 4.23 12.85
C PHE A 61 4.12 4.51 11.35
N ARG A 62 3.02 4.28 10.61
CA ARG A 62 2.92 4.63 9.18
C ARG A 62 3.03 6.14 8.99
N ASP A 63 2.31 6.91 9.81
CA ASP A 63 2.33 8.38 9.76
C ASP A 63 3.71 8.95 10.11
N LYS A 64 4.35 8.44 11.17
CA LYS A 64 5.68 8.89 11.61
C LYS A 64 6.80 8.54 10.64
N ARG A 65 6.64 7.49 9.83
CA ARG A 65 7.62 7.07 8.82
C ARG A 65 7.60 7.91 7.54
N GLY A 66 6.72 8.92 7.44
CA GLY A 66 6.82 9.98 6.43
C GLY A 66 7.17 9.47 5.03
N GLY A 67 6.24 8.77 4.37
CA GLY A 67 6.34 8.48 2.95
C GLY A 67 6.52 7.00 2.61
N GLY A 68 5.46 6.41 2.08
CA GLY A 68 5.54 5.07 1.55
C GLY A 68 4.22 4.52 1.02
N ARG A 69 3.71 5.13 -0.06
CA ARG A 69 2.74 4.55 -1.02
C ARG A 69 1.23 4.66 -0.70
N ASP A 70 0.78 5.78 -0.14
CA ASP A 70 -0.66 6.06 -0.05
C ASP A 70 -1.18 6.96 -1.19
N ASP A 71 -0.40 7.20 -2.26
CA ASP A 71 -0.89 7.79 -3.52
C ASP A 71 -1.75 6.81 -4.35
N ARG A 72 -2.35 5.78 -3.73
CA ARG A 72 -3.56 5.15 -4.28
C ARG A 72 -4.77 5.95 -3.81
N ASP A 73 -4.76 7.22 -4.17
CA ASP A 73 -5.90 8.11 -4.09
C ASP A 73 -7.03 7.49 -4.94
N ASN A 74 -7.91 6.76 -4.28
CA ASN A 74 -9.11 6.14 -4.83
C ASN A 74 -10.23 7.20 -4.93
N SER A 75 -9.90 8.37 -5.47
CA SER A 75 -10.83 9.50 -5.63
C SER A 75 -11.34 9.64 -7.07
N ARG A 76 -10.93 8.74 -7.97
CA ARG A 76 -11.55 8.61 -9.30
C ARG A 76 -12.60 7.50 -9.25
N PRO A 77 -13.90 7.83 -9.25
CA PRO A 77 -14.93 6.80 -9.34
C PRO A 77 -14.66 5.97 -10.58
N SER A 78 -14.82 4.66 -10.45
CA SER A 78 -14.60 3.76 -11.57
C SER A 78 -15.63 4.11 -12.65
N GLN A 79 -15.25 3.96 -13.92
CA GLN A 79 -16.19 4.13 -15.04
C GLN A 79 -17.49 3.31 -14.84
N LEU A 80 -17.42 2.24 -14.05
CA LEU A 80 -18.54 1.41 -13.63
C LEU A 80 -19.52 2.12 -12.68
N ASP A 81 -19.03 2.93 -11.73
CA ASP A 81 -19.86 3.71 -10.80
C ASP A 81 -20.67 4.77 -11.56
N GLU A 82 -20.04 5.42 -12.53
CA GLU A 82 -20.72 6.37 -13.41
C GLU A 82 -21.78 5.72 -14.30
N ILE A 83 -21.53 4.48 -14.77
CA ILE A 83 -22.49 3.71 -15.55
C ILE A 83 -23.70 3.35 -14.68
N ASN A 84 -23.48 2.85 -13.47
CA ASN A 84 -24.57 2.48 -12.55
C ASN A 84 -25.45 3.69 -12.21
N ALA A 85 -24.86 4.85 -11.95
CA ALA A 85 -25.61 6.09 -11.72
C ALA A 85 -26.48 6.50 -12.93
N LYS A 86 -26.03 6.23 -14.16
CA LYS A 86 -26.83 6.46 -15.37
C LYS A 86 -27.95 5.43 -15.51
N LEU A 87 -27.70 4.16 -15.19
CA LEU A 87 -28.70 3.11 -15.19
C LEU A 87 -29.83 3.42 -14.20
N ASP A 88 -29.50 3.92 -13.00
CA ASP A 88 -30.51 4.31 -12.00
C ASP A 88 -31.44 5.41 -12.51
N ARG A 89 -30.91 6.40 -13.24
CA ARG A 89 -31.72 7.45 -13.87
C ARG A 89 -32.69 6.87 -14.90
N ILE A 90 -32.23 5.93 -15.71
CA ILE A 90 -33.07 5.27 -16.73
C ILE A 90 -34.16 4.43 -16.04
N LEU A 91 -33.80 3.66 -15.02
CA LEU A 91 -34.75 2.85 -14.26
C LEU A 91 -35.80 3.72 -13.55
N ALA A 92 -35.41 4.88 -13.03
CA ALA A 92 -36.35 5.83 -12.44
C ALA A 92 -37.36 6.36 -13.48
N THR A 93 -36.94 6.58 -14.73
CA THR A 93 -37.84 7.02 -15.81
C THR A 93 -38.74 5.92 -16.37
N LEU A 94 -38.33 4.65 -16.30
CA LEU A 94 -39.10 3.51 -16.81
C LEU A 94 -40.08 2.92 -15.78
N LYS A 95 -39.92 3.25 -14.50
CA LYS A 95 -40.80 2.81 -13.40
C LYS A 95 -41.88 3.83 -13.03
N ALA A 96 -41.90 4.99 -13.69
CA ALA A 96 -42.96 6.00 -13.62
C ALA A 96 -43.96 5.79 -14.76
#